data_AF-A0A519D1T1-F1
#
_entry.id   AF-A0A519D1T1-F1
#
_cell.length_a   1.000
_cell.length_b   1.000
_cell.length_c   1.000
_cell.angle_alpha   90.00
_cell.angle_beta   90.00
_cell.angle_gamma   90.00
#
_symmetry.space_group_name_H-M   'P 1'
#
loop_
_entity.id
_entity.type
_entity.pdbx_description
1 polymer ?
#
loop_
_entity_poly.entity_id
_entity_poly.type
_entity_poly.pdbx_seq_one_letter_code
_entity_poly.pdbx_strand_id
1 'polypeptide(L)'
;MQVFYIIVDPRDVPKLSKLTESHEWQLHSKHAKIFNKIKNNDLILFSKESNYSWDAILELKEKHTLEIKNNSDSEFREKNKTLLLEFKNKNLLSKYQNSFDVPNLSKLKPGVYFLKNILSAKKLKEVKHKNPEKIFSVAKRVKRDAQKVMDLKLRYLDKCQICNYCLVLENGKRHSEVHHLRPIGNEGGNDDTDNMVVLCPNHHKAFDFSVLRLDLNGNNVIALDEKEIAQIKFKRKHKLSKENITYQYYRRSV
;
A
#
# COMPACT_ATOMS: atom_id res chain seq x y z
N MET A 1 27.26 -4.46 19.21
CA MET A 1 26.12 -3.62 18.79
C MET A 1 24.84 -4.40 19.03
N GLN A 2 24.04 -3.95 19.98
CA GLN A 2 22.70 -4.46 20.26
C GLN A 2 21.67 -3.66 19.46
N VAL A 3 20.47 -4.23 19.36
CA VAL A 3 19.35 -3.65 18.62
C VAL A 3 18.16 -3.49 19.55
N PHE A 4 17.65 -2.28 19.64
CA PHE A 4 16.43 -1.93 20.35
C PHE A 4 15.45 -1.32 19.37
N TYR A 5 14.17 -1.34 19.71
CA TYR A 5 13.16 -0.74 18.86
C TYR A 5 12.08 -0.05 19.68
N ILE A 6 11.55 1.04 19.11
CA ILE A 6 10.57 1.93 19.69
C ILE A 6 9.34 1.92 18.80
N ILE A 7 8.22 1.44 19.35
CA ILE A 7 6.90 1.63 18.75
C ILE A 7 6.39 2.98 19.22
N VAL A 8 6.24 3.91 18.28
CA VAL A 8 5.90 5.30 18.56
C VAL A 8 4.41 5.41 18.83
N ASP A 9 4.07 6.10 19.92
CA ASP A 9 2.69 6.44 20.26
C ASP A 9 2.09 7.35 19.18
N PRO A 10 0.83 7.14 18.75
CA PRO A 10 0.18 7.96 17.73
C PRO A 10 0.35 9.47 17.92
N ARG A 11 0.39 9.94 19.17
CA ARG A 11 0.54 11.37 19.52
C ARG A 11 1.96 11.91 19.31
N ASP A 12 2.97 11.05 19.41
CA ASP A 12 4.38 11.39 19.22
C ASP A 12 4.84 11.13 17.76
N VAL A 13 3.97 10.61 16.88
CA VAL A 13 4.27 10.38 15.44
C VAL A 13 4.79 11.62 14.71
N PRO A 14 4.28 12.85 14.93
CA PRO A 14 4.85 14.05 14.29
C PRO A 14 6.29 14.36 14.71
N LYS A 15 6.76 13.83 15.86
CA LYS A 15 8.17 13.96 16.29
C LYS A 15 9.07 12.98 15.54
N LEU A 16 8.53 11.83 15.12
CA LEU A 16 9.28 10.85 14.35
C LEU A 16 9.72 11.40 12.98
N SER A 17 8.86 12.17 12.32
CA SER A 17 9.22 12.88 11.08
C SER A 17 10.26 13.98 11.31
N LYS A 18 10.33 14.54 12.51
CA LYS A 18 11.35 15.54 12.90
C LYS A 18 12.64 14.90 13.41
N LEU A 19 12.66 13.59 13.67
CA LEU A 19 13.84 12.87 14.18
C LEU A 19 15.01 12.79 13.17
N THR A 20 14.73 13.14 11.92
CA THR A 20 15.75 13.33 10.88
C THR A 20 16.39 14.72 10.94
N GLU A 21 15.79 15.66 11.67
CA GLU A 21 16.25 17.04 11.87
C GLU A 21 16.74 17.27 13.33
N SER A 22 16.06 16.65 14.30
CA SER A 22 16.41 16.58 15.72
C SER A 22 17.01 15.21 16.04
N HIS A 23 18.16 15.18 16.69
CA HIS A 23 18.87 13.94 17.02
C HIS A 23 18.48 13.37 18.37
N GLU A 24 17.34 13.75 18.93
CA GLU A 24 17.01 13.45 20.32
C GLU A 24 15.66 12.73 20.45
N TRP A 25 15.61 11.74 21.34
CA TRP A 25 14.36 11.09 21.73
C TRP A 25 14.25 10.94 23.24
N GLN A 26 13.12 11.38 23.78
CA GLN A 26 12.84 11.31 25.21
C GLN A 26 11.93 10.12 25.55
N LEU A 27 12.34 9.37 26.57
CA LEU A 27 11.64 8.21 27.09
C LEU A 27 11.14 8.48 28.51
N HIS A 28 9.97 7.90 28.81
CA HIS A 28 9.45 7.91 30.16
C HIS A 28 10.31 7.05 31.09
N SER A 29 10.51 7.51 32.32
CA SER A 29 11.23 6.83 33.41
C SER A 29 10.86 5.35 33.62
N LYS A 30 9.63 4.93 33.29
CA LYS A 30 9.18 3.53 33.34
C LYS A 30 10.04 2.59 32.47
N HIS A 31 10.73 3.12 31.46
CA HIS A 31 11.64 2.38 30.59
C HIS A 31 13.09 2.32 31.09
N ALA A 32 13.39 2.82 32.30
CA ALA A 32 14.75 2.85 32.87
C ALA A 32 15.48 1.50 32.80
N LYS A 33 14.76 0.38 33.03
CA LYS A 33 15.33 -0.97 32.94
C LYS A 33 15.89 -1.31 31.56
N ILE A 34 15.22 -0.87 30.47
CA ILE A 34 15.69 -1.09 29.10
C ILE A 34 16.72 -0.03 28.73
N PHE A 35 16.48 1.23 29.09
CA PHE A 35 17.40 2.35 28.88
C PHE A 35 18.79 2.09 29.46
N ASN A 36 18.88 1.49 30.65
CA ASN A 36 20.16 1.16 31.28
C ASN A 36 20.96 0.11 30.49
N LYS A 37 20.28 -0.72 29.68
CA LYS A 37 20.93 -1.73 28.82
C LYS A 37 21.47 -1.17 27.52
N ILE A 38 20.89 -0.07 27.04
CA ILE A 38 21.31 0.61 25.80
C ILE A 38 22.73 1.17 26.00
N LYS A 39 23.64 0.90 25.07
CA LYS A 39 25.01 1.41 25.05
C LYS A 39 25.25 2.31 23.83
N ASN A 40 26.30 3.12 23.88
CA ASN A 40 26.73 3.93 22.74
C ASN A 40 27.00 3.03 21.52
N ASN A 41 26.65 3.52 20.33
CA ASN A 41 26.68 2.80 19.05
C ASN A 41 25.67 1.64 18.91
N ASP A 42 24.73 1.45 19.83
CA ASP A 42 23.61 0.53 19.60
C ASP A 42 22.60 1.13 18.60
N LEU A 43 21.88 0.25 17.89
CA LEU A 43 20.87 0.67 16.91
C LEU A 43 19.50 0.75 17.56
N ILE A 44 18.81 1.86 17.34
CA ILE A 44 17.43 2.11 17.75
C ILE A 44 16.56 2.23 16.49
N LEU A 45 15.62 1.32 16.34
CA LEU A 45 14.69 1.28 15.21
C LEU A 45 13.36 1.91 15.64
N PHE A 46 12.75 2.70 14.78
CA PHE A 46 11.48 3.35 15.03
C PHE A 46 10.42 2.82 14.07
N SER A 47 9.23 2.52 14.59
CA SER A 47 8.05 2.17 13.80
C SER A 47 6.84 2.87 14.42
N LYS A 48 5.92 3.33 13.59
CA LYS A 48 4.58 3.71 14.06
C LYS A 48 3.81 2.48 14.54
N GLU A 49 2.82 2.68 15.40
CA GLU A 49 1.85 1.63 15.74
C GLU A 49 1.13 1.14 14.47
N SER A 50 0.81 -0.16 14.41
CA SER A 50 0.17 -0.82 13.26
C SER A 50 0.97 -0.87 11.94
N ASN A 51 2.18 -0.29 11.89
CA ASN A 51 3.06 -0.42 10.73
C ASN A 51 3.72 -1.81 10.65
N TYR A 52 4.03 -2.22 9.42
CA TYR A 52 4.70 -3.49 9.12
C TYR A 52 6.21 -3.33 8.89
N SER A 53 6.74 -2.10 8.97
CA SER A 53 8.13 -1.78 8.64
C SER A 53 8.69 -0.64 9.49
N TRP A 54 10.00 -0.43 9.40
CA TRP A 54 10.72 0.63 10.08
C TRP A 54 10.59 1.98 9.37
N ASP A 55 10.26 3.03 10.11
CA ASP A 55 10.22 4.42 9.65
C ASP A 55 11.61 5.09 9.77
N ALA A 56 12.42 4.72 10.76
CA ALA A 56 13.79 5.21 10.93
C ALA A 56 14.69 4.20 11.65
N ILE A 57 15.99 4.22 11.34
CA ILE A 57 16.99 3.41 12.04
C ILE A 57 18.16 4.32 12.40
N LEU A 58 18.38 4.56 13.68
CA LEU A 58 19.38 5.50 14.18
C LEU A 58 20.40 4.80 15.06
N GLU A 59 21.64 5.28 15.00
CA GLU A 59 22.71 4.81 15.88
C GLU A 59 22.85 5.77 17.07
N LEU A 60 22.84 5.22 18.27
CA LEU A 60 22.97 6.00 19.49
C LEU A 60 24.36 6.63 19.59
N LYS A 61 24.40 7.93 19.82
CA LYS A 61 25.62 8.66 20.17
C LYS A 61 25.83 8.58 21.67
N GLU A 62 24.89 9.14 22.44
CA GLU A 62 24.95 9.23 23.90
C GLU A 62 23.56 9.11 24.54
N LYS A 63 23.52 8.93 25.86
CA LYS A 63 22.28 8.91 26.63
C LYS A 63 22.45 9.70 27.92
N HIS A 64 21.43 10.46 28.28
CA HIS A 64 21.45 11.32 29.47
C HIS A 64 20.21 11.07 30.32
N THR A 65 20.36 11.25 31.64
CA THR A 65 19.21 11.36 32.54
C THR A 65 19.01 12.84 32.84
N LEU A 66 17.84 13.38 32.54
CA LEU A 66 17.50 14.76 32.82
C LEU A 66 17.11 14.91 34.30
N GLU A 67 17.74 15.85 35.00
CA GLU A 67 17.35 16.22 36.36
C GLU A 67 16.03 17.00 36.33
N ILE A 68 15.03 16.54 37.09
CA ILE A 68 13.75 17.24 37.21
C ILE A 68 13.97 18.51 38.03
N LYS A 69 14.21 19.65 37.36
CA LYS A 69 13.97 20.96 38.00
C LYS A 69 12.46 21.18 38.00
N ASN A 70 11.87 21.18 39.20
CA ASN A 70 10.47 21.55 39.40
C ASN A 70 10.24 22.98 38.91
N ASN A 71 9.85 23.14 37.66
CA ASN A 71 9.20 24.36 37.18
C ASN A 71 7.75 24.03 36.81
N SER A 72 6.86 24.94 37.17
CA SER A 72 5.45 24.69 37.44
C SER A 72 4.52 24.80 36.24
N ASP A 73 4.99 24.70 34.99
CA ASP A 73 4.11 24.97 33.82
C ASP A 73 4.23 24.01 32.62
N SER A 74 4.91 22.87 32.73
CA SER A 74 4.85 21.82 31.69
C SER A 74 3.74 20.81 32.01
N GLU A 75 2.91 20.48 31.02
CA GLU A 75 1.85 19.47 31.08
C GLU A 75 2.26 18.27 31.96
N PHE A 76 1.35 17.80 32.82
CA PHE A 76 1.51 16.77 33.86
C PHE A 76 2.23 15.46 33.41
N ARG A 77 2.47 15.26 32.11
CA ARG A 77 3.13 14.10 31.50
C ARG A 77 4.59 14.32 31.07
N GLU A 78 5.04 15.55 30.84
CA GLU A 78 6.43 15.82 30.42
C GLU A 78 7.44 15.58 31.55
N LYS A 79 7.06 15.86 32.81
CA LYS A 79 7.91 15.59 34.00
C LYS A 79 8.39 14.14 34.12
N ASN A 80 7.70 13.19 33.48
CA ASN A 80 8.06 11.78 33.56
C ASN A 80 8.99 11.31 32.43
N LYS A 81 9.20 12.12 31.39
CA LYS A 81 10.14 11.86 30.28
C LYS A 81 11.55 12.34 30.66
N THR A 82 12.21 11.60 31.55
CA THR A 82 13.52 11.99 32.11
C THR A 82 14.71 11.29 31.47
N LEU A 83 14.48 10.40 30.49
CA LEU A 83 15.53 9.61 29.86
C LEU A 83 15.73 10.10 28.42
N LEU A 84 16.88 10.66 28.11
CA LEU A 84 17.20 11.24 26.81
C LEU A 84 18.17 10.32 26.03
N LEU A 85 17.85 10.07 24.78
CA LEU A 85 18.72 9.40 23.81
C LEU A 85 19.15 10.42 22.75
N GLU A 86 20.44 10.61 22.57
CA GLU A 86 21.03 11.42 21.49
C GLU A 86 21.57 10.49 20.40
N PHE A 87 21.29 10.80 19.13
CA PHE A 87 21.62 10.00 17.98
C PHE A 87 22.69 10.65 17.11
N LYS A 88 23.37 9.84 16.30
CA LYS A 88 24.21 10.35 15.23
C LYS A 88 23.32 10.93 14.13
N ASN A 89 23.80 11.98 13.45
CA ASN A 89 23.09 12.63 12.33
C ASN A 89 23.15 11.79 11.04
N LYS A 90 22.64 10.56 11.09
CA LYS A 90 22.60 9.63 9.97
C LYS A 90 21.49 8.60 10.14
N ASN A 91 20.47 8.68 9.28
CA ASN A 91 19.47 7.62 9.17
C ASN A 91 20.03 6.43 8.37
N LEU A 92 20.03 5.26 9.00
CA LEU A 92 20.57 4.01 8.45
C LEU A 92 19.46 3.09 7.90
N LEU A 93 18.24 3.62 7.72
CA LEU A 93 17.11 2.85 7.20
C LEU A 93 17.46 2.13 5.90
N SER A 94 18.00 2.83 4.90
CA SER A 94 18.37 2.21 3.62
C SER A 94 19.38 1.07 3.75
N LYS A 95 20.25 1.12 4.76
CA LYS A 95 21.25 0.08 5.03
C LYS A 95 20.65 -1.15 5.70
N TYR A 96 19.67 -0.96 6.59
CA TYR A 96 19.20 -2.03 7.49
C TYR A 96 17.70 -2.34 7.43
N GLN A 97 16.92 -1.73 6.54
CA GLN A 97 15.47 -1.89 6.44
C GLN A 97 15.02 -3.36 6.43
N ASN A 98 15.79 -4.23 5.76
CA ASN A 98 15.51 -5.66 5.63
C ASN A 98 16.40 -6.55 6.51
N SER A 99 17.19 -5.96 7.41
CA SER A 99 18.14 -6.70 8.26
C SER A 99 17.52 -7.21 9.57
N PHE A 100 16.35 -6.67 9.94
CA PHE A 100 15.70 -6.97 11.22
C PHE A 100 14.27 -7.45 11.00
N ASP A 101 13.98 -8.67 11.43
CA ASP A 101 12.65 -9.27 11.41
C ASP A 101 12.10 -9.35 12.85
N VAL A 102 11.02 -8.59 13.09
CA VAL A 102 10.29 -8.60 14.36
C VAL A 102 8.89 -9.15 14.09
N PRO A 103 8.63 -10.43 14.42
CA PRO A 103 7.34 -11.04 14.19
C PRO A 103 6.22 -10.27 14.89
N ASN A 104 5.10 -10.06 14.18
CA ASN A 104 3.94 -9.32 14.68
C ASN A 104 4.24 -7.88 15.10
N LEU A 105 5.18 -7.19 14.43
CA LEU A 105 5.52 -5.78 14.69
C LEU A 105 4.27 -4.88 14.79
N SER A 106 3.33 -5.03 13.85
CA SER A 106 2.08 -4.25 13.81
C SER A 106 1.13 -4.49 14.99
N LYS A 107 1.30 -5.58 15.75
CA LYS A 107 0.49 -5.89 16.93
C LYS A 107 1.10 -5.37 18.23
N LEU A 108 2.30 -4.81 18.18
CA LEU A 108 2.96 -4.27 19.37
C LEU A 108 2.39 -2.92 19.74
N LYS A 109 2.18 -2.72 21.04
CA LYS A 109 1.73 -1.44 21.60
C LYS A 109 2.89 -0.43 21.63
N PRO A 110 2.60 0.88 21.72
CA PRO A 110 3.63 1.89 21.91
C PRO A 110 4.55 1.61 23.11
N GLY A 111 5.86 1.70 22.91
CA GLY A 111 6.85 1.36 23.94
C GLY A 111 8.25 1.07 23.39
N VAL A 112 9.18 0.77 24.31
CA VAL A 112 10.57 0.43 24.02
C VAL A 112 10.79 -1.06 24.26
N TYR A 113 11.46 -1.71 23.33
CA TYR A 113 11.69 -3.14 23.32
C TYR A 113 13.14 -3.46 22.98
N PHE A 114 13.61 -4.63 23.42
CA PHE A 114 14.94 -5.14 23.13
C PHE A 114 14.84 -6.35 22.21
N LEU A 115 15.57 -6.32 21.09
CA LEU A 115 15.59 -7.43 20.13
C LEU A 115 16.58 -8.50 20.61
N LYS A 116 16.08 -9.48 21.36
CA LYS A 116 16.89 -10.54 21.99
C LYS A 116 17.67 -11.40 21.00
N ASN A 117 17.11 -11.64 19.81
CA ASN A 117 17.75 -12.41 18.77
C ASN A 117 17.86 -11.55 17.51
N ILE A 118 19.03 -10.95 17.28
CA ILE A 118 19.42 -10.48 15.95
C ILE A 118 19.68 -11.75 15.14
N LEU A 119 18.61 -12.44 14.73
CA LEU A 119 18.74 -13.57 13.82
C LEU A 119 19.32 -13.01 12.53
N SER A 120 20.62 -13.25 12.33
CA SER A 120 21.31 -13.13 11.04
C SER A 120 20.31 -13.48 9.96
N ALA A 121 19.90 -12.45 9.18
CA ALA A 121 18.92 -12.48 8.11
C ALA A 121 18.49 -13.92 7.84
N LYS A 122 17.47 -14.40 8.57
CA LYS A 122 17.05 -15.79 8.45
C LYS A 122 16.51 -15.85 7.03
N LYS A 123 17.34 -16.31 6.09
CA LYS A 123 17.00 -16.56 4.69
C LYS A 123 15.64 -17.22 4.79
N LEU A 124 14.58 -16.51 4.38
CA LEU A 124 13.22 -17.04 4.43
C LEU A 124 13.33 -18.35 3.67
N LYS A 125 13.41 -19.47 4.41
CA LYS A 125 13.36 -20.79 3.80
C LYS A 125 11.94 -20.84 3.31
N GLU A 126 11.80 -20.64 2.00
CA GLU A 126 10.56 -20.87 1.28
C GLU A 126 9.99 -22.19 1.81
N VAL A 127 8.96 -22.09 2.63
CA VAL A 127 8.28 -23.28 3.14
C VAL A 127 7.57 -23.81 1.93
N LYS A 128 8.13 -24.85 1.31
CA LYS A 128 7.45 -25.59 0.26
C LYS A 128 6.20 -26.20 0.90
N HIS A 129 5.09 -25.48 0.79
CA HIS A 129 3.79 -26.04 1.07
C HIS A 129 3.61 -27.25 0.14
N LYS A 130 3.01 -28.33 0.66
CA LYS A 130 2.54 -29.42 -0.19
C LYS A 130 1.59 -28.83 -1.24
N ASN A 131 1.43 -29.53 -2.36
CA ASN A 131 0.50 -29.10 -3.41
C ASN A 131 -0.82 -28.65 -2.78
N PRO A 132 -1.31 -27.44 -3.11
CA PRO A 132 -2.52 -26.90 -2.49
C PRO A 132 -3.66 -27.89 -2.68
N GLU A 133 -4.45 -28.09 -1.62
CA GLU A 133 -5.64 -28.93 -1.69
C GLU A 133 -6.63 -28.35 -2.71
N LYS A 134 -7.15 -29.22 -3.58
CA LYS A 134 -8.19 -28.84 -4.53
C LYS A 134 -9.54 -28.89 -3.81
N ILE A 135 -10.16 -27.74 -3.64
CA ILE A 135 -11.53 -27.63 -3.13
C ILE A 135 -12.51 -27.44 -4.29
N PHE A 136 -13.67 -28.08 -4.21
CA PHE A 136 -14.78 -27.83 -5.14
C PHE A 136 -15.63 -26.67 -4.63
N SER A 137 -15.99 -25.75 -5.52
CA SER A 137 -16.85 -24.60 -5.22
C SER A 137 -18.00 -24.51 -6.22
N VAL A 138 -19.23 -24.34 -5.73
CA VAL A 138 -20.40 -24.02 -6.56
C VAL A 138 -20.57 -22.50 -6.61
N ALA A 139 -20.64 -21.91 -7.81
CA ALA A 139 -20.79 -20.47 -7.98
C ALA A 139 -21.98 -20.14 -8.89
N LYS A 140 -22.85 -19.22 -8.44
CA LYS A 140 -23.90 -18.60 -9.28
C LYS A 140 -23.28 -17.43 -10.04
N ARG A 141 -23.46 -17.39 -11.36
CA ARG A 141 -22.92 -16.33 -12.23
C ARG A 141 -23.99 -15.82 -13.19
N VAL A 142 -23.94 -14.53 -13.52
CA VAL A 142 -24.76 -13.96 -14.58
C VAL A 142 -24.23 -14.46 -15.93
N LYS A 143 -25.10 -15.04 -16.76
CA LYS A 143 -24.74 -15.49 -18.12
C LYS A 143 -24.59 -14.25 -19.01
N ARG A 144 -23.41 -14.08 -19.60
CA ARG A 144 -23.12 -13.03 -20.57
C ARG A 144 -23.35 -13.54 -21.99
N ASP A 145 -23.70 -12.64 -22.90
CA ASP A 145 -23.77 -12.90 -24.33
C ASP A 145 -22.34 -13.04 -24.90
N ALA A 146 -21.90 -14.29 -24.99
CA ALA A 146 -20.57 -14.63 -25.47
C ALA A 146 -20.35 -14.20 -26.92
N GLN A 147 -21.40 -14.14 -27.75
CA GLN A 147 -21.29 -13.75 -29.15
C GLN A 147 -20.98 -12.27 -29.27
N LYS A 148 -21.70 -11.41 -28.56
CA LYS A 148 -21.42 -9.95 -28.54
C LYS A 148 -19.99 -9.65 -28.07
N VAL A 149 -19.53 -10.35 -27.03
CA VAL A 149 -18.16 -10.23 -26.53
C VAL A 149 -17.16 -10.66 -27.62
N MET A 150 -17.39 -11.78 -28.29
CA MET A 150 -16.50 -12.28 -29.34
C MET A 150 -16.44 -11.31 -30.53
N ASP A 151 -17.59 -10.84 -31.02
CA ASP A 151 -17.70 -9.90 -32.13
C ASP A 151 -17.00 -8.57 -31.81
N LEU A 152 -17.15 -8.08 -30.57
CA LEU A 152 -16.50 -6.87 -30.13
C LEU A 152 -14.98 -7.03 -30.08
N LYS A 153 -14.47 -8.14 -29.54
CA LYS A 153 -13.02 -8.42 -29.52
C LYS A 153 -12.44 -8.51 -30.93
N LEU A 154 -13.14 -9.18 -31.85
CA LEU A 154 -12.78 -9.25 -33.26
C LEU A 154 -12.75 -7.87 -33.93
N ARG A 155 -13.74 -7.01 -33.65
CA ARG A 155 -13.79 -5.62 -34.16
C ARG A 155 -12.56 -4.80 -33.78
N TYR A 156 -11.99 -5.05 -32.61
CA TYR A 156 -10.77 -4.41 -32.12
C TYR A 156 -9.50 -5.22 -32.37
N LEU A 157 -9.59 -6.38 -33.02
CA LEU A 157 -8.49 -7.30 -33.28
C LEU A 157 -7.71 -7.67 -32.00
N ASP A 158 -8.44 -7.81 -30.88
CA ASP A 158 -7.90 -8.02 -29.53
C ASP A 158 -6.91 -6.92 -29.06
N LYS A 159 -7.03 -5.70 -29.61
CA LYS A 159 -6.25 -4.54 -29.16
C LYS A 159 -7.00 -3.76 -28.09
N CYS A 160 -6.27 -3.38 -27.04
CA CYS A 160 -6.78 -2.48 -26.01
C CYS A 160 -7.16 -1.12 -26.63
N GLN A 161 -8.37 -0.64 -26.34
CA GLN A 161 -8.84 0.68 -26.81
C GLN A 161 -8.10 1.87 -26.20
N ILE A 162 -7.32 1.66 -25.12
CA ILE A 162 -6.56 2.71 -24.43
C ILE A 162 -5.12 2.74 -24.96
N CYS A 163 -4.35 1.66 -24.76
CA CYS A 163 -2.94 1.62 -25.12
C CYS A 163 -2.61 0.95 -26.46
N ASN A 164 -3.61 0.43 -27.18
CA ASN A 164 -3.43 -0.29 -28.46
C ASN A 164 -2.56 -1.58 -28.39
N TYR A 165 -2.16 -2.00 -27.18
CA TYR A 165 -1.44 -3.25 -26.96
C TYR A 165 -2.31 -4.47 -27.29
N CYS A 166 -1.67 -5.49 -27.85
CA CYS A 166 -2.25 -6.78 -28.18
C CYS A 166 -1.47 -7.87 -27.44
N LEU A 167 -2.10 -8.56 -26.48
CA LEU A 167 -1.45 -9.67 -25.80
C LEU A 167 -1.47 -10.90 -26.72
N VAL A 168 -0.30 -11.43 -27.07
CA VAL A 168 -0.16 -12.64 -27.89
C VAL A 168 0.24 -13.80 -26.98
N LEU A 169 -0.53 -14.87 -27.02
CA LEU A 169 -0.31 -16.11 -26.26
C LEU A 169 0.69 -17.01 -27.00
N GLU A 170 1.24 -17.99 -26.29
CA GLU A 170 2.23 -18.93 -26.84
C GLU A 170 1.76 -19.65 -28.11
N ASN A 171 0.46 -19.99 -28.19
CA ASN A 171 -0.14 -20.61 -29.37
C ASN A 171 -0.48 -19.62 -30.51
N GLY A 172 0.04 -18.39 -30.46
CA GLY A 172 -0.22 -17.33 -31.44
C GLY A 172 -1.60 -16.68 -31.34
N LYS A 173 -2.49 -17.15 -30.46
CA LYS A 173 -3.80 -16.51 -30.24
C LYS A 173 -3.61 -15.16 -29.57
N ARG A 174 -4.51 -14.23 -29.88
CA ARG A 174 -4.55 -12.92 -29.23
C ARG A 174 -5.51 -12.95 -28.06
N HIS A 175 -5.26 -12.10 -27.08
CA HIS A 175 -6.08 -11.99 -25.89
C HIS A 175 -6.36 -10.54 -25.53
N SER A 176 -7.64 -10.28 -25.27
CA SER A 176 -8.16 -9.06 -24.66
C SER A 176 -9.30 -9.41 -23.72
N GLU A 177 -9.75 -8.44 -22.93
CA GLU A 177 -10.86 -8.58 -22.00
C GLU A 177 -11.92 -7.52 -22.31
N VAL A 178 -13.18 -7.85 -22.08
CA VAL A 178 -14.29 -6.89 -22.22
C VAL A 178 -14.72 -6.45 -20.83
N HIS A 179 -14.73 -5.15 -20.62
CA HIS A 179 -15.17 -4.52 -19.38
C HIS A 179 -16.52 -3.83 -19.61
N HIS A 180 -17.50 -4.11 -18.75
CA HIS A 180 -18.77 -3.37 -18.71
C HIS A 180 -18.59 -2.09 -17.89
N LEU A 181 -18.88 -0.91 -18.45
CA LEU A 181 -18.78 0.36 -17.73
C LEU A 181 -19.71 0.39 -16.50
N ARG A 182 -20.95 -0.06 -16.69
CA ARG A 182 -21.92 -0.33 -15.64
C ARG A 182 -22.04 -1.84 -15.43
N PRO A 183 -21.68 -2.38 -14.26
CA PRO A 183 -21.78 -3.82 -13.99
C PRO A 183 -23.19 -4.38 -14.24
N ILE A 184 -23.23 -5.57 -14.83
CA ILE A 184 -24.47 -6.34 -15.06
C ILE A 184 -24.97 -6.98 -13.75
N GLY A 185 -26.26 -7.27 -13.67
CA GLY A 185 -26.90 -7.84 -12.49
C GLY A 185 -27.47 -6.75 -11.58
N ASN A 186 -27.05 -6.71 -10.30
CA ASN A 186 -27.65 -5.83 -9.29
C ASN A 186 -27.51 -4.33 -9.61
N GLU A 187 -26.44 -3.94 -10.28
CA GLU A 187 -26.20 -2.54 -10.65
C GLU A 187 -26.99 -2.12 -11.89
N GLY A 188 -27.66 -3.05 -12.59
CA GLY A 188 -28.58 -2.76 -13.70
C GLY A 188 -27.93 -2.39 -15.04
N GLY A 189 -26.64 -2.70 -15.24
CA GLY A 189 -25.99 -2.57 -16.54
C GLY A 189 -26.55 -3.54 -17.57
N ASN A 190 -26.73 -3.09 -18.81
CA ASN A 190 -27.11 -3.96 -19.93
C ASN A 190 -25.91 -4.83 -20.37
N ASP A 191 -26.19 -5.87 -21.14
CA ASP A 191 -25.18 -6.72 -21.76
C ASP A 191 -25.07 -6.44 -23.27
N ASP A 192 -24.94 -5.16 -23.62
CA ASP A 192 -24.83 -4.64 -24.97
C ASP A 192 -23.52 -3.88 -25.19
N THR A 193 -23.12 -3.72 -26.46
CA THR A 193 -21.84 -3.08 -26.80
C THR A 193 -21.76 -1.62 -26.38
N ASP A 194 -22.89 -0.95 -26.15
CA ASP A 194 -22.92 0.43 -25.65
C ASP A 194 -22.54 0.55 -24.15
N ASN A 195 -22.34 -0.58 -23.48
CA ASN A 195 -21.82 -0.69 -22.14
C ASN A 195 -20.41 -1.30 -22.09
N MET A 196 -19.81 -1.65 -23.23
CA MET A 196 -18.61 -2.50 -23.25
C MET A 196 -17.39 -1.77 -23.83
N VAL A 197 -16.22 -2.03 -23.25
CA VAL A 197 -14.92 -1.62 -23.82
C VAL A 197 -13.94 -2.80 -23.85
N VAL A 198 -13.12 -2.88 -24.90
CA VAL A 198 -12.07 -3.89 -25.09
C VAL A 198 -10.75 -3.39 -24.53
N LEU A 199 -10.21 -4.10 -23.54
CA LEU A 199 -9.03 -3.69 -22.77
C LEU A 199 -8.00 -4.81 -22.70
N CYS A 200 -6.74 -4.45 -22.39
CA CYS A 200 -5.75 -5.42 -21.94
C CYS A 200 -5.98 -5.72 -20.45
N PRO A 201 -5.43 -6.82 -19.89
CA PRO A 201 -5.67 -7.20 -18.50
C PRO A 201 -5.36 -6.11 -17.47
N ASN A 202 -4.30 -5.32 -17.71
CA ASN A 202 -3.92 -4.24 -16.80
C ASN A 202 -4.98 -3.11 -16.76
N HIS A 203 -5.42 -2.64 -17.94
CA HIS A 203 -6.43 -1.58 -18.00
C HIS A 203 -7.82 -2.08 -17.59
N HIS A 204 -8.15 -3.33 -17.92
CA HIS A 204 -9.37 -3.97 -17.42
C HIS A 204 -9.41 -3.92 -15.90
N LYS A 205 -8.32 -4.35 -15.24
CA LYS A 205 -8.24 -4.33 -13.79
C LYS A 205 -8.26 -2.93 -13.18
N ALA A 206 -7.70 -1.95 -13.89
CA ALA A 206 -7.76 -0.56 -13.46
C ALA A 206 -9.18 0.03 -13.52
N PHE A 207 -10.00 -0.38 -14.49
CA PHE A 207 -11.43 -0.04 -14.55
C PHE A 207 -12.24 -0.78 -13.48
N ASP A 208 -11.96 -2.07 -13.23
CA ASP A 208 -12.61 -2.87 -12.17
C ASP A 208 -12.53 -2.17 -10.80
N PHE A 209 -11.37 -1.59 -10.48
CA PHE A 209 -11.09 -0.90 -9.23
C PHE A 209 -11.34 0.62 -9.27
N SER A 210 -11.94 1.14 -10.35
CA SER A 210 -12.19 2.57 -10.53
C SER A 210 -10.92 3.45 -10.41
N VAL A 211 -9.75 2.88 -10.68
CA VAL A 211 -8.47 3.62 -10.78
C VAL A 211 -8.47 4.49 -12.04
N LEU A 212 -9.08 3.98 -13.10
CA LEU A 212 -9.35 4.72 -14.33
C LEU A 212 -10.84 4.90 -14.52
N ARG A 213 -11.23 6.08 -15.03
CA ARG A 213 -12.58 6.35 -15.51
C ARG A 213 -12.59 7.02 -16.87
N LEU A 214 -13.71 6.98 -17.57
CA LEU A 214 -13.93 7.87 -18.71
C LEU A 214 -14.33 9.25 -18.23
N ASP A 215 -14.04 10.30 -18.98
CA ASP A 215 -14.65 11.62 -18.78
C ASP A 215 -16.15 11.58 -19.15
N LEU A 216 -16.90 12.63 -18.80
CA LEU A 216 -18.34 12.69 -19.08
C LEU A 216 -18.67 12.70 -20.59
N ASN A 217 -17.70 13.04 -21.44
CA ASN A 217 -17.87 12.94 -22.89
C ASN A 217 -17.59 11.54 -23.44
N GLY A 218 -17.00 10.64 -22.64
CA GLY A 218 -16.68 9.26 -23.01
C GLY A 218 -15.46 9.12 -23.93
N ASN A 219 -14.61 10.15 -24.05
CA ASN A 219 -13.51 10.20 -25.00
C ASN A 219 -12.14 10.07 -24.33
N ASN A 220 -12.01 10.55 -23.09
CA ASN A 220 -10.75 10.65 -22.39
C ASN A 220 -10.75 9.73 -21.18
N VAL A 221 -9.59 9.13 -20.89
CA VAL A 221 -9.37 8.26 -19.73
C VAL A 221 -8.66 9.06 -18.65
N ILE A 222 -9.30 9.18 -17.50
CA ILE A 222 -8.86 9.98 -16.37
C ILE A 222 -8.38 9.05 -15.24
N ALA A 223 -7.22 9.34 -14.67
CA ALA A 223 -6.61 8.60 -13.56
C ALA A 223 -7.04 9.14 -12.18
N LEU A 224 -6.51 8.54 -11.11
CA LEU A 224 -6.85 8.92 -9.74
C LEU A 224 -6.51 10.38 -9.41
N ASP A 225 -5.41 10.90 -9.95
CA ASP A 225 -4.96 12.27 -9.73
C ASP A 225 -5.63 13.28 -10.69
N GLU A 226 -6.76 12.91 -11.29
CA GLU A 226 -7.55 13.73 -12.22
C GLU A 226 -6.81 14.09 -13.51
N LYS A 227 -5.66 13.47 -13.78
CA LYS A 227 -4.95 13.63 -15.05
C LYS A 227 -5.57 12.76 -16.13
N GLU A 228 -5.68 13.34 -17.32
CA GLU A 228 -5.92 12.58 -18.53
C GLU A 228 -4.65 11.79 -18.89
N ILE A 229 -4.80 10.48 -19.04
CA ILE A 229 -3.68 9.59 -19.40
C ILE A 229 -3.71 9.10 -20.84
N ALA A 230 -4.90 9.12 -21.47
CA ALA A 230 -5.09 8.65 -22.83
C ALA A 230 -6.47 9.06 -23.36
N GLN A 231 -6.57 9.14 -24.69
CA GLN A 231 -7.84 9.15 -25.39
C GLN A 231 -8.24 7.72 -25.75
N ILE A 232 -9.47 7.31 -25.41
CA ILE A 232 -9.98 5.98 -25.75
C ILE A 232 -10.39 5.92 -27.23
N LYS A 233 -9.96 4.85 -27.91
CA LYS A 233 -10.14 4.68 -29.36
C LYS A 233 -11.40 3.87 -29.67
N PHE A 234 -12.32 4.45 -30.44
CA PHE A 234 -13.52 3.77 -30.91
C PHE A 234 -13.47 3.48 -32.42
N LYS A 235 -13.93 2.28 -32.81
CA LYS A 235 -14.19 1.92 -34.22
C LYS A 235 -15.56 2.44 -34.64
N ARG A 236 -15.73 2.68 -35.94
CA ARG A 236 -17.00 3.17 -36.54
C ARG A 236 -18.19 2.35 -36.06
N LYS A 237 -19.26 3.00 -35.58
CA LYS A 237 -20.47 2.39 -34.99
C LYS A 237 -20.27 1.66 -33.64
N HIS A 238 -19.15 1.85 -32.93
CA HIS A 238 -19.06 1.50 -31.51
C HIS A 238 -19.23 2.80 -30.72
N LYS A 239 -20.37 2.95 -30.06
CA LYS A 239 -20.71 4.14 -29.26
C LYS A 239 -21.22 3.66 -27.91
N LEU A 240 -20.70 4.26 -26.85
CA LEU A 240 -21.16 4.00 -25.49
C LEU A 240 -22.42 4.81 -25.20
N SER A 241 -23.28 4.29 -24.34
CA SER A 241 -24.44 5.03 -23.85
C SER A 241 -24.00 6.09 -22.83
N LYS A 242 -24.71 7.22 -22.81
CA LYS A 242 -24.40 8.30 -21.87
C LYS A 242 -24.67 7.86 -20.43
N GLU A 243 -25.68 7.04 -20.22
CA GLU A 243 -26.07 6.51 -18.92
C GLU A 243 -24.96 5.63 -18.33
N ASN A 244 -24.34 4.77 -19.13
CA ASN A 244 -23.25 3.90 -18.68
C ASN A 244 -21.95 4.69 -18.42
N ILE A 245 -21.65 5.69 -19.25
CA ILE A 245 -20.52 6.63 -19.00
C ILE A 245 -20.75 7.37 -17.68
N THR A 246 -21.93 7.97 -17.51
CA THR A 246 -22.30 8.74 -16.31
C THR A 246 -22.20 7.88 -15.07
N TYR A 247 -22.75 6.66 -15.12
CA TYR A 247 -22.65 5.71 -14.02
C TYR A 247 -21.20 5.44 -13.63
N GLN A 248 -20.37 5.10 -14.61
CA GLN A 248 -18.96 4.76 -14.37
C GLN A 248 -18.15 5.96 -13.86
N TYR A 249 -18.44 7.17 -14.36
CA TYR A 249 -17.82 8.41 -13.90
C TYR A 249 -18.03 8.61 -12.39
N TYR A 250 -19.28 8.44 -11.92
CA TYR A 250 -19.66 8.67 -10.52
C TYR A 250 -19.49 7.44 -9.61
N ARG A 251 -19.20 6.25 -10.17
CA ARG A 251 -18.96 5.02 -9.38
C ARG A 251 -17.74 5.12 -8.48
N ARG A 252 -16.77 5.95 -8.85
CA ARG A 252 -15.60 6.23 -8.02
C ARG A 252 -16.07 7.00 -6.78
N SER A 253 -16.16 6.29 -5.65
CA SER A 253 -16.47 6.91 -4.36
C SER A 253 -15.49 8.04 -4.08
N VAL A 254 -16.03 9.23 -3.80
CA VAL A 254 -15.26 10.36 -3.25
C VAL A 254 -14.83 10.02 -1.83
#